data_AF-A0A6G6WQ65-F1
#
_entry.id   AF-A0A6G6WQ65-F1
#
_cell.length_a   1.000
_cell.length_b   1.000
_cell.length_c   1.000
_cell.angle_alpha   90.00
_cell.angle_beta   90.00
_cell.angle_gamma   90.00
#
_symmetry.space_group_name_H-M   'P 1'
#
loop_
_entity.id
_entity.type
_entity.pdbx_description
1 polymer ?
#
loop_
_entity_poly.entity_id
_entity_poly.type
_entity_poly.pdbx_seq_one_letter_code
_entity_poly.pdbx_strand_id
1 'polypeptide(L)'
;MGLRAEGGFAFDDMTLSLHGMAGWRHAEGNLTPAAAVAFTGAESFSIAGAPVAEDTAILEAGLDLGLSASTSFGLLCMGEIGSNTEQHSGQASFAVAF
;
A
#
# COMPACT_ATOMS: atom_id res chain seq x y z
N MET A 1 -12.14 -1.83 6.27
CA MET A 1 -12.01 -2.26 7.69
C MET A 1 -10.61 -2.82 7.89
N GLY A 2 -10.00 -2.74 9.08
CA GLY A 2 -8.66 -3.30 9.29
C GLY A 2 -8.17 -3.29 10.73
N LEU A 3 -7.05 -3.98 10.95
CA LEU A 3 -6.32 -4.10 12.20
C LEU A 3 -4.88 -3.60 11.98
N ARG A 4 -4.36 -2.91 12.99
CA ARG A 4 -2.96 -2.48 13.05
C ARG A 4 -2.39 -2.87 14.40
N ALA A 5 -1.16 -3.35 14.39
CA ALA A 5 -0.40 -3.65 15.60
C ALA A 5 1.00 -3.04 15.49
N GLU A 6 1.56 -2.69 16.65
CA GLU A 6 2.90 -2.16 16.78
C GLU A 6 3.52 -2.69 18.07
N GLY A 7 4.82 -2.98 18.04
CA GLY A 7 5.59 -3.43 19.18
C GLY A 7 6.98 -2.80 19.16
N GLY A 8 7.39 -2.22 20.29
CA GLY A 8 8.69 -1.60 20.48
C GLY A 8 9.55 -2.39 21.47
N PHE A 9 10.83 -2.54 21.14
CA PHE A 9 11.86 -3.18 21.96
C PHE A 9 13.06 -2.25 22.06
N ALA A 10 13.56 -2.09 23.28
CA ALA A 10 14.77 -1.30 23.53
C ALA A 10 15.89 -2.22 24.02
N PHE A 11 17.05 -2.06 23.41
CA PHE A 11 18.34 -2.62 23.80
C PHE A 11 19.29 -1.43 24.06
N ASP A 12 20.33 -1.64 24.86
CA ASP A 12 21.23 -0.58 25.39
C ASP A 12 21.31 0.70 24.53
N ASP A 13 21.94 0.64 23.35
CA ASP A 13 22.06 1.75 22.40
C ASP A 13 21.24 1.56 21.10
N MET A 14 20.28 0.62 21.10
CA MET A 14 19.54 0.25 19.89
C MET A 14 18.05 0.05 20.15
N THR A 15 17.19 0.66 19.33
CA THR A 15 15.74 0.46 19.38
C THR A 15 15.25 -0.33 18.18
N LEU A 16 14.32 -1.25 18.39
CA LEU A 16 13.61 -1.97 17.34
C LEU A 16 12.10 -1.71 17.47
N SER A 17 11.48 -1.20 16.42
CA SER A 17 10.04 -1.12 16.29
C SER A 17 9.58 -2.07 15.18
N LEU A 18 8.56 -2.85 15.46
CA LEU A 18 7.87 -3.69 14.49
C LEU A 18 6.44 -3.20 14.37
N HIS A 19 5.96 -3.04 13.15
CA HIS A 19 4.56 -2.70 12.91
C HIS A 19 3.98 -3.53 11.77
N GLY A 20 2.66 -3.71 11.82
CA GLY A 20 1.95 -4.42 10.78
C GLY A 20 0.51 -3.99 10.67
N MET A 21 -0.05 -4.16 9.47
CA MET A 21 -1.44 -3.88 9.17
C MET A 21 -2.03 -5.03 8.35
N ALA A 22 -3.29 -5.35 8.62
CA ALA A 22 -4.10 -6.16 7.73
C ALA A 22 -5.49 -5.52 7.60
N GLY A 23 -6.00 -5.45 6.38
CA GLY A 23 -7.26 -4.80 6.10
C GLY A 23 -8.00 -5.36 4.90
N TRP A 24 -9.25 -4.95 4.78
CA TRP A 24 -10.13 -5.24 3.68
C TRP A 24 -10.80 -3.95 3.21
N ARG A 25 -10.75 -3.70 1.90
CA ARG A 25 -11.45 -2.61 1.24
C ARG A 25 -12.50 -3.22 0.31
N HIS A 26 -13.73 -2.78 0.49
CA HIS A 26 -14.84 -3.11 -0.40
C HIS A 26 -15.19 -1.84 -1.20
N ALA A 27 -15.39 -2.00 -2.51
CA ALA A 27 -15.79 -0.96 -3.45
C ALA A 27 -17.18 -1.30 -3.98
N GLU A 28 -18.10 -0.34 -3.94
CA GLU A 28 -19.50 -0.56 -4.31
C GLU A 28 -19.87 0.18 -5.62
N GLY A 29 -20.93 -0.28 -6.28
CA GLY A 29 -21.51 0.36 -7.46
C GLY A 29 -21.00 -0.20 -8.78
N ASN A 30 -21.01 0.61 -9.85
CA ASN A 30 -20.46 0.17 -11.14
C ASN A 30 -18.93 0.26 -11.11
N LEU A 31 -18.29 -0.90 -10.98
CA LEU A 31 -16.84 -1.03 -10.89
C LEU A 31 -16.13 -1.13 -12.23
N THR A 32 -16.88 -1.14 -13.34
CA THR A 32 -16.30 -1.05 -14.68
C THR A 32 -16.36 0.40 -15.15
N PRO A 33 -15.23 1.13 -15.13
CA PRO A 33 -15.21 2.50 -15.63
C PRO A 33 -15.53 2.48 -17.12
N ALA A 34 -16.35 3.43 -17.57
CA ALA A 34 -16.67 3.61 -18.98
C ALA A 34 -16.45 5.07 -19.36
N ALA A 35 -15.83 5.30 -20.52
CA ALA A 35 -15.57 6.63 -21.05
C ALA A 35 -16.25 6.79 -22.41
N ALA A 36 -17.04 7.84 -22.58
CA ALA A 36 -17.55 8.25 -23.89
C ALA A 36 -16.47 9.06 -24.61
N VAL A 37 -16.11 8.64 -25.83
CA VAL A 37 -15.10 9.28 -26.66
C VAL A 37 -15.73 9.57 -28.03
N ALA A 38 -15.32 10.67 -28.66
CA ALA A 38 -15.76 11.03 -30.00
C ALA A 38 -14.59 11.66 -30.77
N PHE A 39 -14.51 11.36 -32.07
CA PHE A 39 -13.66 12.12 -32.98
C PHE A 39 -14.42 13.35 -33.48
N THR A 40 -13.69 14.41 -33.82
CA THR A 40 -14.31 15.64 -34.38
C THR A 40 -15.09 15.29 -35.64
N GLY A 41 -16.40 15.53 -35.62
CA GLY A 41 -17.32 15.25 -36.73
C GLY A 41 -17.90 13.84 -36.79
N ALA A 42 -17.66 13.00 -35.77
CA ALA A 42 -18.23 11.64 -35.66
C ALA A 42 -19.16 11.51 -34.45
N GLU A 43 -19.99 10.46 -34.45
CA GLU A 43 -20.82 10.11 -33.29
C GLU A 43 -19.96 9.56 -32.13
N SER A 44 -20.42 9.80 -30.90
CA SER A 44 -19.77 9.31 -29.69
C SER A 44 -19.90 7.80 -29.54
N PHE A 45 -18.86 7.15 -29.05
CA PHE A 45 -18.86 5.74 -28.67
C PHE A 45 -18.30 5.54 -27.27
N SER A 46 -18.69 4.45 -26.61
CA SER A 46 -18.25 4.13 -25.24
C SER A 46 -17.12 3.11 -25.26
N ILE A 47 -16.12 3.34 -24.41
CA ILE A 47 -15.00 2.44 -24.17
C ILE A 47 -15.06 2.01 -22.70
N ALA A 48 -15.17 0.71 -22.46
CA ALA A 48 -15.02 0.14 -21.13
C ALA A 48 -13.53 0.07 -20.76
N GLY A 49 -13.18 0.52 -19.56
CA GLY A 49 -11.85 0.38 -18.97
C GLY A 49 -11.70 -0.92 -18.18
N ALA A 50 -10.56 -1.07 -17.52
CA ALA A 50 -10.29 -2.23 -16.66
C ALA A 50 -11.19 -2.20 -15.42
N PRO A 51 -11.86 -3.32 -15.06
CA PRO A 51 -12.67 -3.40 -13.85
C PRO A 51 -11.84 -3.16 -12.58
N VAL A 52 -12.37 -2.36 -11.66
CA VAL A 52 -11.83 -2.23 -10.30
C VAL A 52 -12.23 -3.46 -9.49
N ALA A 53 -11.32 -3.99 -8.67
CA ALA A 53 -11.65 -5.08 -7.77
C ALA A 53 -12.66 -4.61 -6.72
N GLU A 54 -13.81 -5.30 -6.66
CA GLU A 54 -14.85 -5.07 -5.64
C GLU A 54 -14.30 -5.24 -4.24
N ASP A 55 -13.49 -6.27 -4.05
CA ASP A 55 -12.86 -6.57 -2.78
C ASP A 55 -11.35 -6.58 -2.93
N THR A 56 -10.66 -5.93 -1.99
CA THR A 56 -9.20 -5.87 -1.92
C THR A 56 -8.71 -6.14 -0.51
N ALA A 57 -7.88 -7.15 -0.34
CA ALA A 57 -7.08 -7.37 0.87
C ALA A 57 -5.86 -6.44 0.86
N ILE A 58 -5.55 -5.83 2.00
CA ILE A 58 -4.40 -4.94 2.18
C ILE A 58 -3.54 -5.48 3.32
N LEU A 59 -2.24 -5.61 3.09
CA LEU A 59 -1.27 -6.12 4.06
C LEU A 59 -0.06 -5.19 4.12
N GLU A 60 0.43 -4.92 5.33
CA GLU A 60 1.67 -4.16 5.58
C GLU A 60 2.48 -4.86 6.66
N ALA A 61 3.80 -4.92 6.48
CA ALA A 61 4.75 -5.30 7.49
C ALA A 61 5.95 -4.35 7.45
N GLY A 62 6.31 -3.79 8.59
CA GLY A 62 7.42 -2.86 8.71
C GLY A 62 8.29 -3.11 9.94
N LEU A 63 9.53 -2.67 9.81
CA LEU A 63 10.59 -2.81 10.80
C LEU A 63 11.43 -1.53 10.77
N ASP A 64 11.58 -0.90 11.93
CA ASP A 64 12.45 0.26 12.12
C ASP A 64 13.50 -0.04 13.20
N LEU A 65 14.76 0.25 12.88
CA LEU A 65 15.91 0.09 13.74
C LEU A 65 16.56 1.45 13.98
N GLY A 66 16.61 1.90 15.23
CA GLY A 66 17.52 2.95 15.65
C GLY A 66 18.84 2.28 16.04
N LEU A 67 19.84 2.28 15.16
CA LEU A 67 21.12 1.59 15.34
C LEU A 67 22.05 2.30 16.34
N SER A 68 21.88 3.62 16.50
CA SER A 68 22.51 4.47 17.50
C SER A 68 21.70 5.75 17.67
N ALA A 69 22.12 6.66 18.55
CA ALA A 69 21.51 7.98 18.70
C ALA A 69 21.44 8.82 17.41
N SER A 70 22.25 8.51 16.39
CA SER A 70 22.30 9.27 15.13
C SER A 70 22.03 8.45 13.88
N THR A 71 21.89 7.13 13.98
CA THR A 71 21.78 6.24 12.82
C THR A 71 20.51 5.40 12.89
N SER A 72 19.72 5.38 11.82
CA SER A 72 18.54 4.53 11.72
C SER A 72 18.42 3.82 10.38
N PHE A 73 17.72 2.70 10.39
CA PHE A 73 17.41 1.88 9.23
C PHE A 73 15.96 1.40 9.30
N GLY A 74 15.22 1.48 8.20
CA GLY A 74 13.83 1.06 8.13
C GLY A 74 13.55 0.18 6.93
N LEU A 75 12.62 -0.76 7.07
CA LEU A 75 12.10 -1.63 6.03
C LEU A 75 10.58 -1.62 6.07
N LEU A 76 9.95 -1.58 4.89
CA LEU A 76 8.51 -1.65 4.74
C LEU A 76 8.16 -2.51 3.53
N CYS A 77 7.25 -3.45 3.70
CA CYS A 77 6.66 -4.23 2.63
C CYS A 77 5.14 -4.08 2.67
N MET A 78 4.53 -3.83 1.51
CA MET A 78 3.09 -3.67 1.37
C MET A 78 2.55 -4.56 0.25
N GLY A 79 1.31 -5.00 0.40
CA GLY A 79 0.58 -5.77 -0.60
C GLY A 79 -0.89 -5.37 -0.67
N GLU A 80 -1.41 -5.23 -1.89
CA GLU A 80 -2.84 -5.13 -2.17
C GLU A 80 -3.23 -6.26 -3.13
N ILE A 81 -4.21 -7.07 -2.75
CA ILE A 81 -4.66 -8.25 -3.51
C ILE A 81 -6.17 -8.16 -3.71
N GLY A 82 -6.60 -8.08 -4.96
CA GLY A 82 -8.01 -8.11 -5.36
C GLY A 82 -8.25 -9.08 -6.51
N SER A 83 -9.51 -9.25 -6.91
CA SER A 83 -9.92 -10.27 -7.90
C SER A 83 -9.23 -10.18 -9.26
N ASN A 84 -8.83 -8.99 -9.70
CA ASN A 84 -8.18 -8.76 -11.01
C ASN A 84 -6.89 -7.92 -10.91
N THR A 85 -6.41 -7.63 -9.70
CA THR A 85 -5.23 -6.77 -9.49
C THR A 85 -4.47 -7.21 -8.26
N GLU A 86 -3.15 -7.30 -8.41
CA GLU A 86 -2.22 -7.55 -7.32
C GLU A 86 -1.10 -6.51 -7.41
N GLN A 87 -0.78 -5.87 -6.30
CA GLN A 87 0.28 -4.88 -6.19
C GLN A 87 1.13 -5.19 -4.97
N HIS A 88 2.44 -5.21 -5.16
CA HIS A 88 3.42 -5.42 -4.10
C HIS A 88 4.45 -4.31 -4.17
N SER A 89 4.79 -3.75 -3.01
CA SER A 89 5.84 -2.74 -2.90
C SER A 89 6.75 -3.04 -1.71
N GLY A 90 7.99 -2.60 -1.84
CA GLY A 90 9.01 -2.70 -0.81
C GLY A 90 9.80 -1.41 -0.74
N GLN A 91 10.12 -0.97 0.46
CA GLN A 91 10.94 0.21 0.74
C GLN A 91 12.00 -0.14 1.78
N ALA A 92 13.20 0.39 1.57
CA ALA A 92 14.27 0.42 2.55
C ALA A 92 14.74 1.87 2.73
N SER A 93 15.02 2.26 3.97
CA SER A 93 15.52 3.58 4.30
C SER A 93 16.71 3.50 5.25
N PHE A 94 17.65 4.42 5.12
CA PHE A 94 18.79 4.58 6.00
C PHE A 94 19.03 6.06 6.22
N ALA A 95 19.20 6.47 7.47
CA ALA A 95 19.39 7.87 7.84
C ALA A 95 20.53 8.03 8.85
N VAL A 96 21.28 9.14 8.70
CA VAL A 96 22.35 9.55 9.61
C VAL A 96 22.16 11.03 9.95
N ALA A 97 22.12 11.35 11.23
CA ALA A 97 22.12 12.71 11.76
C ALA A 97 23.55 13.18 12.09
N PHE A 98 23.85 14.45 11.82
CA PHE A 98 25.16 15.08 12.04
C PHE A 98 25.07 16.24 13.02
#